data_AF-A0A960HM94-F1
#
_entry.id   AF-A0A960HM94-F1
#
_cell.length_a   1.000
_cell.length_b   1.000
_cell.length_c   1.000
_cell.angle_alpha   90.00
_cell.angle_beta   90.00
_cell.angle_gamma   90.00
#
_symmetry.space_group_name_H-M   'P 1'
#
loop_
_entity.id
_entity.type
_entity.pdbx_description
1 polymer ?
#
loop_
_entity_poly.entity_id
_entity_poly.type
_entity_poly.pdbx_seq_one_letter_code
_entity_poly.pdbx_strand_id
1 'polypeptide(L)' 'MSSGGVRGATCRQCHSDDVARLYLGSVRLDSCACNECGATWDEDAASGELLARSPRTPAVG' A
#
# COMPACT_ATOMS: atom_id res chain seq x y z
N MET A 1 -0.68 -17.92 18.07
CA MET A 1 -0.94 -18.21 16.64
C MET A 1 -1.54 -16.96 16.04
N SER A 2 -0.70 -16.06 15.51
CA SER A 2 -1.17 -14.77 14.99
C SER A 2 -1.79 -15.00 13.61
N SER A 3 -3.11 -14.84 13.55
CA SER A 3 -3.90 -14.95 12.33
C SER A 3 -3.47 -13.87 11.34
N GLY A 4 -2.60 -14.24 10.40
CA GLY A 4 -2.24 -13.46 9.22
C GLY A 4 -3.40 -13.39 8.23
N GLY A 5 -4.50 -12.75 8.64
CA GLY A 5 -5.53 -12.30 7.72
C GLY A 5 -5.05 -10.98 7.13
N VAL A 6 -4.72 -10.98 5.83
CA VAL A 6 -4.58 -9.77 5.03
C VAL A 6 -5.84 -8.93 5.24
N ARG A 7 -5.76 -7.95 6.15
CA ARG A 7 -6.78 -6.91 6.22
C ARG A 7 -6.70 -6.20 4.86
N GLY A 8 -7.79 -6.23 4.10
CA GLY A 8 -7.89 -5.45 2.88
C GLY A 8 -7.44 -4.03 3.20
N ALA A 9 -6.44 -3.52 2.49
CA ALA A 9 -5.95 -2.19 2.79
C ALA A 9 -7.03 -1.21 2.34
N THR A 10 -7.80 -0.67 3.29
CA THR A 10 -8.68 0.46 3.03
C THR A 10 -7.83 1.70 2.76
N CYS A 11 -8.16 2.43 1.70
CA CYS A 11 -7.46 3.67 1.38
C CYS A 11 -7.61 4.68 2.52
N ARG A 12 -6.50 5.17 3.08
CA ARG A 12 -6.55 6.15 4.19
C ARG A 12 -6.91 7.57 3.75
N GLN A 13 -6.93 7.84 2.44
CA GLN A 13 -7.25 9.15 1.88
C GLN A 13 -8.76 9.33 1.63
N CYS A 14 -9.42 8.32 1.05
CA CYS A 14 -10.85 8.39 0.70
C CYS A 14 -11.71 7.32 1.38
N HIS A 15 -11.12 6.43 2.18
CA HIS A 15 -11.78 5.33 2.87
C HIS A 15 -12.44 4.27 1.96
N SER A 16 -12.11 4.25 0.66
CA SER A 16 -12.53 3.18 -0.24
C SER A 16 -11.74 1.88 0.00
N ASP A 17 -12.41 0.74 -0.12
CA ASP A 17 -11.81 -0.59 -0.10
C ASP A 17 -11.37 -1.07 -1.50
N ASP A 18 -11.64 -0.31 -2.56
CA ASP A 18 -11.16 -0.61 -3.92
C ASP A 18 -9.69 -0.20 -4.09
N VAL A 19 -8.82 -1.12 -3.68
CA VAL A 19 -7.37 -0.94 -3.64
C VAL A 19 -6.67 -2.07 -4.37
N ALA A 20 -5.96 -1.72 -5.43
CA ALA A 20 -5.04 -2.62 -6.12
C ALA A 20 -3.78 -2.82 -5.28
N ARG A 21 -3.31 -4.06 -5.18
CA ARG A 21 -2.11 -4.43 -4.40
C ARG A 21 -1.16 -5.27 -5.24
N LEU A 22 0.12 -4.93 -5.19
CA LEU A 22 1.21 -5.65 -5.83
C LEU A 22 2.28 -6.03 -4.80
N TYR A 23 2.52 -7.33 -4.63
CA TYR A 23 3.59 -7.82 -3.76
C TYR A 23 4.96 -7.76 -4.45
N LEU A 24 5.86 -6.96 -3.89
CA LEU A 24 7.25 -6.79 -4.32
C LEU A 24 8.16 -7.69 -3.50
N GLY A 25 8.28 -8.96 -3.91
CA GLY A 25 8.96 -10.00 -3.14
C GLY A 25 10.44 -9.78 -2.85
N SER A 26 11.15 -9.00 -3.67
CA SER A 26 12.57 -8.67 -3.45
C SER A 26 12.80 -7.77 -2.23
N VAL A 27 11.79 -6.96 -1.87
CA VAL A 27 11.84 -6.01 -0.75
C VAL A 27 10.78 -6.30 0.32
N ARG A 28 9.98 -7.37 0.13
CA ARG A 28 8.91 -7.82 1.02
C ARG A 28 7.86 -6.75 1.32
N LEU A 29 7.48 -5.99 0.28
CA LEU A 29 6.50 -4.90 0.39
C LEU A 29 5.23 -5.19 -0.40
N ASP A 30 4.11 -4.69 0.09
CA ASP A 30 2.87 -4.55 -0.65
C ASP A 30 2.74 -3.11 -1.17
N SER A 31 2.89 -2.92 -2.47
CA SER A 31 2.64 -1.62 -3.11
C SER A 31 1.16 -1.48 -3.44
N CYS A 32 0.52 -0.48 -2.85
CA CYS A 32 -0.92 -0.27 -2.90
C CYS A 32 -1.29 0.98 -3.70
N ALA A 33 -2.36 0.89 -4.47
CA ALA A 33 -2.94 1.99 -5.23
C ALA A 33 -4.47 1.97 -5.13
N CYS A 34 -5.08 3.08 -4.71
CA CYS A 34 -6.54 3.20 -4.66
C CYS A 34 -7.09 3.51 -6.05
N ASN A 35 -8.04 2.70 -6.52
CA ASN A 35 -8.69 2.88 -7.82
C ASN A 35 -9.65 4.08 -7.84
N GLU A 36 -10.16 4.50 -6.68
CA GLU A 36 -11.10 5.63 -6.56
C GLU A 36 -10.40 6.99 -6.53
N CYS A 37 -9.36 7.16 -5.70
CA CYS A 37 -8.72 8.47 -5.50
C CYS A 37 -7.29 8.58 -6.05
N GLY A 38 -6.71 7.47 -6.50
CA GLY A 38 -5.33 7.43 -7.03
C GLY A 38 -4.23 7.55 -5.96
N ALA A 39 -4.57 7.58 -4.67
CA ALA A 39 -3.57 7.55 -3.61
C ALA A 39 -2.72 6.28 -3.69
N THR A 40 -1.42 6.40 -3.44
CA THR A 40 -0.45 5.29 -3.46
C THR A 40 0.34 5.25 -2.17
N TRP A 41 0.64 4.05 -1.68
CA TRP A 41 1.44 3.82 -0.49
C TRP A 41 2.05 2.43 -0.52
N ASP A 42 3.09 2.22 0.29
CA ASP A 42 3.75 0.92 0.43
C ASP A 42 3.57 0.44 1.88
N GLU A 43 3.29 -0.85 2.04
CA GLU A 43 3.15 -1.52 3.35
C GLU A 43 4.18 -2.63 3.47
N ASP A 44 4.70 -2.87 4.68
CA ASP A 44 5.43 -4.11 4.96
C ASP A 44 4.47 -5.29 4.76
N ALA A 45 4.84 -6.26 3.93
CA ALA A 45 3.94 -7.35 3.56
C ALA A 45 3.66 -8.33 4.72
N ALA A 46 4.46 -8.32 5.79
CA ALA A 46 4.25 -9.17 6.95
C ALA A 46 3.43 -8.49 8.05
N SER A 47 3.61 -7.19 8.26
CA SER A 47 2.94 -6.43 9.34
C SER A 47 1.79 -5.54 8.88
N GLY A 48 1.75 -5.17 7.59
CA GLY A 48 0.82 -4.14 7.07
C GLY A 48 1.17 -2.73 7.56
N GLU A 49 2.36 -2.53 8.12
CA GLU A 49 2.81 -1.22 8.57
C GLU A 49 3.09 -0.32 7.36
N LEU A 50 2.55 0.90 7.38
CA LEU A 50 2.88 1.88 6.35
C LEU A 50 4.37 2.15 6.39
N LEU A 51 5.03 1.86 5.28
CA LEU A 51 6.34 2.42 5.06
C LEU A 51 6.13 3.81 4.53
N ALA A 52 6.73 4.79 5.22
CA ALA A 52 6.80 6.14 4.69
C ALA A 52 7.51 6.05 3.34
N ARG A 53 6.72 6.09 2.26
CA ARG A 53 7.25 6.23 0.92
C ARG A 53 8.08 7.51 0.97
N SER A 54 9.41 7.37 0.87
CA SER A 54 10.27 8.51 0.60
C SER A 54 9.62 9.21 -0.59
N PRO A 55 9.13 10.46 -0.46
CA PRO A 55 8.32 11.07 -1.49
C PRO A 55 9.17 11.03 -2.75
N ARG A 56 8.81 10.18 -3.71
CA ARG A 56 9.27 10.40 -5.07
C ARG A 56 8.57 11.68 -5.43
N THR A 57 9.31 12.79 -5.30
CA THR A 57 9.03 14.03 -6.03
C THR A 57 8.55 13.59 -7.41
N PRO A 58 7.35 14.01 -7.86
CA PRO A 58 6.98 13.76 -9.25
C PRO A 58 8.14 14.32 -10.07
N ALA A 59 8.80 13.46 -10.85
CA ALA A 59 9.72 13.94 -11.86
C ALA A 59 8.85 14.70 -12.86
N VAL A 60 8.71 16.00 -12.63
CA VAL A 60 8.28 16.93 -13.65
C VAL A 60 9.37 16.91 -14.72
N GLY A 61 8.99 16.49 -15.91
CA GLY A 61 9.81 16.42 -17.12
C GLY A 61 8.91 16.34 -18.33
#